data_AF-A0A484LXZ1-F1
#
_entry.id   AF-A0A484LXZ1-F1
#
_cell.length_a   1.000
_cell.length_b   1.000
_cell.length_c   1.000
_cell.angle_alpha   90.00
_cell.angle_beta   90.00
_cell.angle_gamma   90.00
#
_symmetry.space_group_name_H-M   'P 1'
#
loop_
_entity.id
_entity.type
_entity.pdbx_description
1 polymer ?
#
loop_
_entity_poly.entity_id
_entity_poly.type
_entity_poly.pdbx_seq_one_letter_code
_entity_poly.pdbx_strand_id
1 'polypeptide(L)'
;MGSVALLLSFGDAIAKSKRSPEKLFVLLDMYEIMRELHSEIEELFRGKACHEIRESAFGLTKRLAQTAQETFSDFEEAVEKDATKTAVSDGTVHPLTSYVINYVKFLFDYQSTLKQLFQEFESREDSNSQLASVTMRIMQALQTNLDGKSKQYRDPALTHLFLMNNIHYMVRSVRKSEAKDLLGDDWVQRHRRIVQQHANQYKRIAWAKILQSLSIQGLTSSGGSGSVGADGQNSSGVSRAVVKERLRIFNAQFEELHQKQTQWTVPDSELRESLRLAVAEVLLPAYRSFIKRFGLLVDNGKSLQKYIRYTAEDLEHMLGEFFEGKVAIPANDPRR
;
A
#
# COMPACT_ATOMS: atom_id res chain seq x y z
N MET A 1 -28.88 -19.69 43.01
CA MET A 1 -29.57 -19.04 41.88
C MET A 1 -29.12 -17.59 41.69
N GLY A 2 -29.22 -16.71 42.70
CA GLY A 2 -28.94 -15.26 42.54
C GLY A 2 -27.54 -14.89 42.03
N SER A 3 -26.47 -15.50 42.55
CA SER A 3 -25.09 -15.10 42.20
C SER A 3 -24.68 -15.49 40.78
N VAL A 4 -25.06 -16.68 40.30
CA VAL A 4 -24.74 -17.13 38.94
C VAL A 4 -25.54 -16.34 37.91
N ALA A 5 -26.82 -16.08 38.18
CA ALA A 5 -27.64 -15.22 37.33
C ALA A 5 -27.04 -13.81 37.19
N LEU A 6 -26.50 -13.24 38.27
CA LEU A 6 -25.82 -11.95 38.22
C LEU A 6 -24.58 -11.97 37.33
N LEU A 7 -23.70 -12.98 37.48
CA LEU A 7 -22.51 -13.14 36.64
C LEU A 7 -22.86 -13.26 35.15
N LEU A 8 -23.82 -14.12 34.81
CA LEU A 8 -24.26 -14.30 33.43
C LEU A 8 -24.93 -13.04 32.89
N SER A 9 -25.68 -12.30 33.71
CA SER A 9 -26.31 -11.04 33.29
C SER A 9 -25.31 -9.95 32.92
N PHE A 10 -24.14 -9.92 33.58
CA PHE A 10 -23.04 -9.02 33.22
C PHE A 10 -22.50 -9.37 31.83
N GLY A 11 -22.24 -10.66 31.58
CA GLY A 11 -21.81 -11.13 30.28
C GLY A 11 -22.79 -10.77 29.17
N ASP A 12 -24.08 -10.97 29.45
CA ASP A 12 -25.16 -10.64 28.54
C ASP A 12 -25.26 -9.15 28.25
N ALA A 13 -25.02 -8.29 29.24
CA ALA A 13 -25.02 -6.84 29.06
C ALA A 13 -23.88 -6.38 28.13
N ILE A 14 -22.70 -6.99 28.25
CA ILE A 14 -21.56 -6.71 27.36
C ILE A 14 -21.86 -7.19 25.93
N ALA A 15 -22.34 -8.43 25.78
CA ALA A 15 -22.68 -9.00 24.47
C ALA A 15 -23.79 -8.23 23.74
N LYS A 16 -24.73 -7.63 24.49
CA LYS A 16 -25.81 -6.78 23.93
C LYS A 16 -25.42 -5.31 23.79
N SER A 17 -24.25 -4.90 24.29
CA SER A 17 -23.82 -3.52 24.20
C SER A 17 -23.54 -3.12 22.74
N LYS A 18 -23.48 -1.81 22.46
CA LYS A 18 -23.15 -1.32 21.12
C LYS A 18 -21.83 -1.96 20.64
N ARG A 19 -21.90 -2.67 19.52
CA ARG A 19 -20.76 -3.30 18.84
C ARG A 19 -19.76 -2.23 18.38
N SER A 20 -18.48 -2.52 18.55
CA SER A 20 -17.38 -1.79 17.93
C SER A 20 -16.17 -2.71 17.75
N PRO A 21 -15.30 -2.46 16.77
CA PRO A 21 -14.14 -3.32 16.51
C PRO A 21 -13.24 -3.49 17.75
N GLU A 22 -13.03 -2.43 18.52
CA GLU A 22 -12.17 -2.44 19.70
C GLU A 22 -12.68 -3.38 20.80
N LYS A 23 -13.99 -3.63 20.84
CA LYS A 23 -14.62 -4.52 21.83
C LYS A 23 -14.49 -6.00 21.45
N LEU A 24 -14.12 -6.33 20.21
CA LEU A 24 -14.03 -7.71 19.75
C LEU A 24 -13.12 -8.55 20.66
N PHE A 25 -11.94 -8.03 20.99
CA PHE A 25 -10.96 -8.77 21.78
C PHE A 25 -11.49 -9.10 23.19
N VAL A 26 -12.17 -8.16 23.84
CA VAL A 26 -12.83 -8.42 25.13
C VAL A 26 -13.94 -9.45 25.02
N LEU A 27 -14.72 -9.45 23.91
CA LEU A 27 -15.72 -10.48 23.66
C LEU A 27 -15.08 -11.86 23.48
N LEU A 28 -13.92 -11.94 22.83
CA LEU A 28 -13.16 -13.17 22.67
C LEU A 28 -12.60 -13.67 24.00
N ASP A 29 -12.03 -12.79 24.83
CA ASP A 29 -11.55 -13.15 26.18
C ASP A 29 -12.69 -13.75 27.01
N MET A 30 -13.86 -13.11 27.01
CA MET A 30 -15.03 -13.61 27.74
C MET A 30 -15.49 -14.98 27.21
N TYR A 31 -15.44 -15.16 25.89
CA TYR A 31 -15.82 -16.41 25.25
C TYR A 31 -14.84 -17.55 25.56
N GLU A 32 -13.53 -17.26 25.63
CA GLU A 32 -12.50 -18.21 26.08
C GLU A 32 -12.82 -18.71 27.48
N ILE A 33 -13.01 -17.81 28.44
CA ILE A 33 -13.32 -18.17 29.83
C ILE A 33 -14.61 -19.00 29.92
N MET A 34 -15.65 -18.61 29.16
CA MET A 34 -16.91 -19.36 29.15
C MET A 34 -16.76 -20.78 28.61
N ARG A 35 -15.86 -21.00 27.63
CA ARG A 35 -15.56 -22.34 27.13
C ARG A 35 -14.66 -23.15 28.06
N GLU A 36 -13.64 -22.53 28.65
CA GLU A 36 -12.76 -23.19 29.60
C GLU A 36 -13.54 -23.72 30.80
N LEU A 37 -14.48 -22.92 31.32
CA LEU A 37 -15.32 -23.30 32.45
C LEU A 37 -16.50 -24.21 32.07
N HIS A 38 -16.71 -24.53 30.79
CA HIS A 38 -17.90 -25.25 30.34
C HIS A 38 -18.05 -26.62 31.04
N SER A 39 -16.99 -27.43 31.07
CA SER A 39 -17.01 -28.76 31.70
C SER A 39 -17.23 -28.68 33.21
N GLU A 40 -16.62 -27.70 33.88
CA GLU A 40 -16.79 -27.45 35.31
C GLU A 40 -18.22 -27.01 35.64
N ILE A 41 -18.83 -26.16 34.81
CA ILE A 41 -20.23 -25.75 34.94
C ILE A 41 -21.15 -26.96 34.75
N GLU A 42 -20.89 -27.81 33.75
CA GLU A 42 -21.65 -29.05 33.52
C GLU A 42 -21.54 -30.04 34.69
N GLU A 43 -20.37 -30.13 35.33
CA GLU A 43 -20.12 -30.99 36.49
C GLU A 43 -20.72 -30.45 37.79
N LEU A 44 -20.54 -29.17 38.07
CA LEU A 44 -20.99 -28.55 39.31
C LEU A 44 -22.52 -28.44 39.37
N PHE A 45 -23.16 -28.17 38.22
CA PHE A 45 -24.60 -27.98 38.10
C PHE A 45 -25.32 -29.20 37.50
N ARG A 46 -24.87 -30.41 37.85
CA ARG A 46 -25.51 -31.67 37.44
C ARG A 46 -26.95 -31.78 37.93
N GLY A 47 -27.77 -32.47 37.14
CA GLY A 47 -29.18 -32.76 37.47
C GLY A 47 -30.19 -31.81 36.82
N LYS A 48 -31.45 -32.24 36.81
CA LYS A 48 -32.55 -31.52 36.12
C LYS A 48 -32.85 -30.17 36.75
N ALA A 49 -32.75 -30.05 38.08
CA ALA A 49 -33.07 -28.82 38.80
C ALA A 49 -32.12 -27.64 38.50
N CYS A 50 -30.90 -27.91 38.02
CA CYS A 50 -29.92 -26.88 37.64
C CYS A 50 -29.76 -26.74 36.11
N HIS A 51 -30.63 -27.38 35.32
CA HIS A 51 -30.56 -27.34 33.84
C HIS A 51 -30.58 -25.91 33.30
N GLU A 52 -31.44 -25.05 33.84
CA GLU A 52 -31.58 -23.65 33.38
C GLU A 52 -30.28 -22.84 33.55
N ILE A 53 -29.47 -23.14 34.57
CA ILE A 53 -28.17 -22.48 34.79
C ILE A 53 -27.20 -22.86 33.67
N ARG A 54 -27.09 -24.17 33.38
CA ARG A 54 -26.22 -24.70 32.33
C ARG A 54 -26.64 -24.19 30.95
N GLU A 55 -27.94 -24.20 30.69
CA GLU A 55 -28.52 -23.66 29.46
C GLU A 55 -28.26 -22.15 29.32
N SER A 56 -28.38 -21.38 30.40
CA SER A 56 -28.09 -19.94 30.39
C SER A 56 -26.61 -19.64 30.14
N ALA A 57 -25.70 -20.41 30.76
CA ALA A 57 -24.26 -20.27 30.53
C ALA A 57 -23.88 -20.60 29.08
N PHE A 58 -24.44 -21.69 28.54
CA PHE A 58 -24.26 -22.05 27.13
C PHE A 58 -24.88 -21.00 26.19
N GLY A 59 -26.05 -20.48 26.54
CA GLY A 59 -26.73 -19.39 25.81
C GLY A 59 -25.89 -18.11 25.75
N LEU A 60 -25.24 -17.73 26.86
CA LEU A 60 -24.29 -16.61 26.89
C LEU A 60 -23.08 -16.88 26.00
N THR A 61 -22.48 -18.08 26.09
CA THR A 61 -21.33 -18.50 25.26
C THR A 61 -21.66 -18.34 23.77
N LYS A 62 -22.83 -18.82 23.36
CA LYS A 62 -23.32 -18.65 22.00
C LYS A 62 -23.52 -17.19 21.61
N ARG A 63 -24.10 -16.39 22.52
CA ARG A 63 -24.34 -14.97 22.24
C ARG A 63 -23.02 -14.22 22.06
N LEU A 64 -22.03 -14.45 22.91
CA LEU A 64 -20.70 -13.83 22.78
C LEU A 64 -20.08 -14.12 21.42
N ALA A 65 -20.11 -15.39 20.99
CA ALA A 65 -19.56 -15.78 19.69
C ALA A 65 -20.36 -15.20 18.51
N GLN A 66 -21.69 -15.18 18.57
CA GLN A 66 -22.51 -14.52 17.55
C GLN A 66 -22.19 -13.02 17.48
N THR A 67 -22.12 -12.32 18.62
CA THR A 67 -21.77 -10.90 18.68
C THR A 67 -20.37 -10.64 18.12
N ALA A 68 -19.41 -11.54 18.35
CA ALA A 68 -18.07 -11.46 17.77
C ALA A 68 -18.10 -11.59 16.23
N GLN A 69 -18.84 -12.55 15.67
CA GLN A 69 -19.03 -12.71 14.22
C GLN A 69 -19.68 -11.48 13.57
N GLU A 70 -20.72 -10.99 14.22
CA GLU A 70 -21.40 -9.75 13.86
C GLU A 70 -20.46 -8.53 13.91
N THR A 71 -19.54 -8.49 14.87
CA THR A 71 -18.54 -7.40 14.99
C THR A 71 -17.49 -7.45 13.88
N PHE A 72 -17.13 -8.64 13.36
CA PHE A 72 -16.27 -8.74 12.18
C PHE A 72 -16.91 -8.11 10.94
N SER A 73 -18.21 -8.37 10.74
CA SER A 73 -18.96 -7.80 9.61
C SER A 73 -19.06 -6.28 9.71
N ASP A 74 -19.34 -5.77 10.92
CA ASP A 74 -19.34 -4.31 11.17
C ASP A 74 -17.97 -3.68 10.91
N PHE A 75 -16.88 -4.36 11.30
CA PHE A 75 -15.53 -3.86 11.08
C PHE A 75 -15.17 -3.79 9.60
N GLU A 76 -15.48 -4.84 8.83
CA GLU A 76 -15.29 -4.86 7.39
C GLU A 76 -16.03 -3.70 6.71
N GLU A 77 -17.31 -3.51 7.05
CA GLU A 77 -18.12 -2.42 6.50
C GLU A 77 -17.54 -1.04 6.89
N ALA A 78 -17.09 -0.88 8.13
CA ALA A 78 -16.48 0.36 8.60
C ALA A 78 -15.17 0.68 7.87
N VAL A 79 -14.34 -0.35 7.59
CA VAL A 79 -13.10 -0.21 6.82
C VAL A 79 -13.40 0.15 5.37
N GLU A 80 -14.36 -0.52 4.74
CA GLU A 80 -14.73 -0.25 3.35
C GLU A 80 -15.28 1.17 3.18
N LYS A 81 -16.13 1.62 4.11
CA LYS A 81 -16.82 2.91 4.07
C LYS A 81 -16.08 4.06 4.74
N ASP A 82 -14.84 3.87 5.20
CA ASP A 82 -14.06 4.94 5.84
C ASP A 82 -13.91 6.15 4.90
N ALA A 83 -14.63 7.22 5.21
CA ALA A 83 -14.65 8.47 4.46
C ALA A 83 -13.72 9.53 5.08
N THR A 84 -12.91 9.15 6.07
CA THR A 84 -12.04 10.08 6.78
C THR A 84 -11.08 10.76 5.79
N LYS A 85 -11.09 12.10 5.76
CA LYS A 85 -10.31 12.93 4.85
C LYS A 85 -8.83 13.08 5.28
N THR A 86 -8.24 12.02 5.81
CA THR A 86 -6.83 12.03 6.21
C THR A 86 -5.96 11.95 4.96
N ALA A 87 -5.77 13.09 4.30
CA ALA A 87 -4.97 13.18 3.08
C ALA A 87 -3.48 13.07 3.42
N VAL A 88 -2.86 11.96 3.03
CA VAL A 88 -1.40 11.83 2.97
C VAL A 88 -0.92 12.39 1.64
N SER A 89 -0.64 13.70 1.61
CA SER A 89 -0.33 14.41 0.36
C SER A 89 0.93 13.93 -0.37
N ASP A 90 1.81 13.19 0.32
CA ASP A 90 3.09 12.66 -0.17
C ASP A 90 2.99 11.21 -0.71
N GLY A 91 1.80 10.60 -0.67
CA GLY A 91 1.58 9.24 -1.14
C GLY A 91 2.12 8.14 -0.21
N THR A 92 2.47 8.46 1.04
CA THR A 92 2.92 7.46 2.02
C THR A 92 1.82 6.47 2.42
N VAL A 93 2.15 5.54 3.32
CA VAL A 93 1.19 4.58 3.89
C VAL A 93 0.10 5.33 4.66
N HIS A 94 -1.17 5.06 4.32
CA HIS A 94 -2.30 5.69 4.97
C HIS A 94 -2.47 5.15 6.41
N PRO A 95 -2.86 5.98 7.40
CA PRO A 95 -3.06 5.52 8.78
C PRO A 95 -4.07 4.36 8.91
N LEU A 96 -5.15 4.37 8.13
CA LEU A 96 -6.11 3.26 8.04
C LEU A 96 -5.44 1.93 7.71
N THR A 97 -4.49 1.90 6.77
CA THR A 97 -3.75 0.69 6.41
C THR A 97 -2.98 0.16 7.61
N SER A 98 -2.30 1.03 8.36
CA SER A 98 -1.58 0.61 9.57
C SER A 98 -2.53 0.12 10.67
N TYR A 99 -3.65 0.81 10.88
CA TYR A 99 -4.67 0.43 11.86
C TYR A 99 -5.27 -0.95 11.54
N VAL A 100 -5.74 -1.17 10.30
CA VAL A 100 -6.34 -2.45 9.89
C VAL A 100 -5.32 -3.58 9.95
N ILE A 101 -4.08 -3.35 9.51
CA ILE A 101 -3.03 -4.38 9.59
C ILE A 101 -2.70 -4.71 11.05
N ASN A 102 -2.66 -3.74 11.95
CA ASN A 102 -2.44 -4.01 13.37
C ASN A 102 -3.63 -4.73 14.00
N TYR A 103 -4.86 -4.36 13.62
CA TYR A 103 -6.06 -5.09 14.04
C TYR A 103 -5.99 -6.55 13.61
N VAL A 104 -5.64 -6.81 12.34
CA VAL A 104 -5.46 -8.19 11.86
C VAL A 104 -4.36 -8.90 12.63
N LYS A 105 -3.22 -8.27 12.91
CA LYS A 105 -2.18 -8.89 13.76
C LYS A 105 -2.74 -9.34 15.11
N PHE A 106 -3.50 -8.48 15.80
CA PHE A 106 -4.14 -8.84 17.06
C PHE A 106 -5.16 -9.99 16.90
N LEU A 107 -5.87 -10.09 15.77
CA LEU A 107 -6.73 -11.26 15.53
C LEU A 107 -5.95 -12.58 15.51
N PHE A 108 -4.71 -12.57 15.03
CA PHE A 108 -3.89 -13.78 15.02
C PHE A 108 -3.41 -14.19 16.41
N ASP A 109 -3.30 -13.27 17.37
CA ASP A 109 -3.07 -13.64 18.78
C ASP A 109 -4.23 -14.49 19.34
N TYR A 110 -5.44 -14.34 18.78
CA TYR A 110 -6.65 -15.12 19.11
C TYR A 110 -6.93 -16.26 18.11
N GLN A 111 -5.96 -16.69 17.31
CA GLN A 111 -6.18 -17.64 16.22
C GLN A 111 -6.85 -18.95 16.69
N SER A 112 -6.38 -19.54 17.79
CA SER A 112 -6.94 -20.78 18.35
C SER A 112 -8.40 -20.60 18.74
N THR A 113 -8.70 -19.50 19.42
CA THR A 113 -10.03 -19.15 19.91
C THR A 113 -11.00 -18.90 18.79
N LEU A 114 -10.57 -18.17 17.76
CA LEU A 114 -11.35 -17.90 16.56
C LEU A 114 -11.63 -19.17 15.77
N LYS A 115 -10.67 -20.09 15.64
CA LYS A 115 -10.93 -21.39 14.99
C LYS A 115 -12.04 -22.15 15.70
N GLN A 116 -11.95 -22.27 17.02
CA GLN A 116 -13.00 -22.94 17.80
C GLN A 116 -14.34 -22.17 17.73
N LEU A 117 -14.30 -20.83 17.70
CA LEU A 117 -15.49 -19.97 17.53
C LEU A 117 -16.22 -20.30 16.23
N PHE A 118 -15.50 -20.39 15.12
CA PHE A 118 -16.09 -20.72 13.82
C PHE A 118 -16.60 -22.17 13.75
N GLN A 119 -15.98 -23.12 14.47
CA GLN A 119 -16.46 -24.51 14.54
C GLN A 119 -17.81 -24.64 15.26
N GLU A 120 -18.09 -23.78 16.24
CA GLU A 120 -19.28 -23.92 17.10
C GLU A 120 -20.59 -23.51 16.39
N PHE A 121 -20.50 -22.72 15.32
CA PHE A 121 -21.66 -22.18 14.59
C PHE A 121 -21.91 -22.82 13.23
N GLU A 122 -20.89 -23.39 12.60
CA GLU A 122 -21.03 -23.98 11.26
C GLU A 122 -20.46 -25.39 11.21
N SER A 123 -21.33 -26.37 10.96
CA SER A 123 -20.99 -27.80 11.02
C SER A 123 -20.33 -28.37 9.75
N ARG A 124 -19.88 -27.53 8.79
CA ARG A 124 -19.43 -28.03 7.48
C ARG A 124 -18.22 -27.35 6.82
N GLU A 125 -17.75 -26.19 7.27
CA GLU A 125 -16.53 -25.59 6.72
C GLU A 125 -15.33 -25.76 7.68
N ASP A 126 -14.13 -25.93 7.10
CA ASP A 126 -12.89 -25.93 7.89
C ASP A 126 -12.75 -24.57 8.58
N SER A 127 -12.66 -24.54 9.90
CA SER A 127 -12.44 -23.31 10.67
C SER A 127 -11.26 -22.44 10.21
N ASN A 128 -10.23 -23.06 9.62
CA ASN A 128 -9.15 -22.33 8.97
C ASN A 128 -9.64 -21.55 7.73
N SER A 129 -10.56 -22.14 6.95
CA SER A 129 -11.23 -21.50 5.81
C SER A 129 -11.97 -20.24 6.25
N GLN A 130 -12.70 -20.30 7.37
CA GLN A 130 -13.49 -19.15 7.84
C GLN A 130 -12.62 -17.99 8.33
N LEU A 131 -11.60 -18.27 9.16
CA LEU A 131 -10.67 -17.22 9.59
C LEU A 131 -9.92 -16.62 8.39
N ALA A 132 -9.55 -17.46 7.40
CA ALA A 132 -8.93 -16.99 6.17
C ALA A 132 -9.89 -16.10 5.38
N SER A 133 -11.15 -16.50 5.23
CA SER A 133 -12.21 -15.77 4.55
C SER A 133 -12.43 -14.39 5.17
N VAL A 134 -12.64 -14.31 6.49
CA VAL A 134 -12.80 -13.04 7.21
C VAL A 134 -11.57 -12.14 7.04
N THR A 135 -10.37 -12.71 7.18
CA THR A 135 -9.13 -11.95 6.98
C THR A 135 -9.02 -11.43 5.55
N MET A 136 -9.34 -12.24 4.54
CA MET A 136 -9.33 -11.84 3.14
C MET A 136 -10.35 -10.72 2.85
N ARG A 137 -11.55 -10.82 3.42
CA ARG A 137 -12.60 -9.79 3.27
C ARG A 137 -12.17 -8.46 3.86
N ILE A 138 -11.59 -8.44 5.06
CA ILE A 138 -11.03 -7.23 5.67
C ILE A 138 -9.93 -6.62 4.79
N MET A 139 -9.00 -7.45 4.28
CA MET A 139 -7.93 -6.98 3.39
C MET A 139 -8.47 -6.44 2.06
N GLN A 140 -9.55 -7.03 1.54
CA GLN A 140 -10.20 -6.58 0.32
C GLN A 140 -10.95 -5.26 0.53
N ALA A 141 -11.69 -5.13 1.63
CA ALA A 141 -12.36 -3.89 2.04
C ALA A 141 -11.35 -2.74 2.15
N LEU A 142 -10.20 -2.99 2.78
CA LEU A 142 -9.11 -2.01 2.86
C LEU A 142 -8.60 -1.61 1.46
N GLN A 143 -8.37 -2.57 0.56
CA GLN A 143 -7.91 -2.29 -0.80
C GLN A 143 -8.93 -1.47 -1.60
N THR A 144 -10.21 -1.82 -1.54
CA THR A 144 -11.31 -1.08 -2.18
C THR A 144 -11.37 0.36 -1.67
N ASN A 145 -11.26 0.54 -0.35
CA ASN A 145 -11.24 1.86 0.25
C ASN A 145 -10.02 2.69 -0.21
N LEU A 146 -8.83 2.08 -0.21
CA LEU A 146 -7.60 2.72 -0.67
C LEU A 146 -7.68 3.11 -2.15
N ASP A 147 -8.26 2.28 -3.03
CA ASP A 147 -8.53 2.63 -4.43
C ASP A 147 -9.44 3.87 -4.51
N GLY A 148 -10.51 3.90 -3.73
CA GLY A 148 -11.40 5.06 -3.60
C GLY A 148 -10.66 6.34 -3.17
N LYS A 149 -9.82 6.26 -2.13
CA LYS A 149 -9.02 7.39 -1.64
C LYS A 149 -7.97 7.84 -2.65
N SER A 150 -7.38 6.90 -3.40
CA SER A 150 -6.34 7.18 -4.39
C SER A 150 -6.81 8.06 -5.56
N LYS A 151 -8.12 8.10 -5.81
CA LYS A 151 -8.75 8.95 -6.85
C LYS A 151 -8.76 10.44 -6.49
N GLN A 152 -8.41 10.80 -5.25
CA GLN A 152 -8.35 12.19 -4.80
C GLN A 152 -7.05 12.90 -5.23
N TYR A 153 -6.02 12.14 -5.60
CA TYR A 153 -4.78 12.73 -6.12
C TYR A 153 -4.99 13.29 -7.52
N ARG A 154 -4.48 14.51 -7.76
CA ARG A 154 -4.51 15.14 -9.08
C ARG A 154 -3.49 14.53 -10.03
N ASP A 155 -2.36 14.05 -9.51
CA ASP A 155 -1.31 13.42 -10.30
C ASP A 155 -1.53 11.89 -10.33
N PRO A 156 -1.84 11.30 -11.50
CA PRO A 156 -2.05 9.86 -11.60
C PRO A 156 -0.81 9.02 -11.25
N ALA A 157 0.41 9.57 -11.37
CA ALA A 157 1.61 8.86 -10.94
C ALA A 157 1.65 8.72 -9.41
N LEU A 158 1.20 9.75 -8.67
CA LEU A 158 1.10 9.71 -7.21
C LEU A 158 0.03 8.73 -6.74
N THR A 159 -1.10 8.62 -7.46
CA THR A 159 -2.12 7.58 -7.22
C THR A 159 -1.50 6.18 -7.20
N HIS A 160 -0.68 5.84 -8.20
CA HIS A 160 -0.03 4.54 -8.25
C HIS A 160 1.07 4.37 -7.20
N LEU A 161 1.83 5.41 -6.89
CA LEU A 161 2.83 5.37 -5.81
C LEU A 161 2.15 5.08 -4.46
N PHE A 162 1.02 5.75 -4.18
CA PHE A 162 0.22 5.56 -2.98
C PHE A 162 -0.30 4.12 -2.85
N LEU A 163 -0.91 3.58 -3.91
CA LEU A 163 -1.41 2.21 -3.91
C LEU A 163 -0.27 1.20 -3.76
N MET A 164 0.86 1.42 -4.44
CA MET A 164 2.07 0.60 -4.32
C MET A 164 2.56 0.55 -2.87
N ASN A 165 2.71 1.70 -2.21
CA ASN A 165 3.17 1.80 -0.82
C ASN A 165 2.26 1.04 0.15
N ASN A 166 0.95 1.24 0.04
CA ASN A 166 -0.02 0.64 0.96
C ASN A 166 -0.12 -0.87 0.76
N ILE A 167 -0.22 -1.35 -0.48
CA ILE A 167 -0.30 -2.79 -0.77
C ILE A 167 1.03 -3.48 -0.41
N HIS A 168 2.17 -2.84 -0.64
CA HIS A 168 3.47 -3.36 -0.20
C HIS A 168 3.54 -3.47 1.32
N TYR A 169 3.06 -2.47 2.04
CA TYR A 169 2.99 -2.50 3.51
C TYR A 169 2.11 -3.67 4.01
N MET A 170 0.96 -3.91 3.37
CA MET A 170 0.11 -5.06 3.67
C MET A 170 0.85 -6.38 3.43
N VAL A 171 1.48 -6.55 2.27
CA VAL A 171 2.26 -7.76 1.91
C VAL A 171 3.40 -7.99 2.88
N ARG A 172 4.17 -6.96 3.20
CA ARG A 172 5.30 -7.03 4.15
C ARG A 172 4.81 -7.41 5.54
N SER A 173 3.66 -6.91 5.97
CA SER A 173 3.09 -7.20 7.28
C SER A 173 2.57 -8.63 7.38
N VAL A 174 1.81 -9.10 6.38
CA VAL A 174 1.34 -10.50 6.31
C VAL A 174 2.51 -11.48 6.29
N ARG A 175 3.55 -11.20 5.50
CA ARG A 175 4.75 -12.06 5.44
C ARG A 175 5.50 -12.20 6.76
N LYS A 176 5.33 -11.25 7.68
CA LYS A 176 6.00 -11.20 8.98
C LYS A 176 5.13 -11.71 10.12
N SER A 177 3.93 -12.20 9.84
CA SER A 177 3.00 -12.74 10.83
C SER A 177 2.48 -14.12 10.43
N GLU A 178 1.80 -14.78 11.37
CA GLU A 178 1.13 -16.07 11.17
C GLU A 178 0.00 -16.01 10.13
N ALA A 179 -0.41 -14.80 9.74
CA ALA A 179 -1.33 -14.58 8.63
C ALA A 179 -0.81 -15.15 7.30
N LYS A 180 0.51 -15.26 7.14
CA LYS A 180 1.11 -15.89 5.97
C LYS A 180 0.68 -17.35 5.83
N ASP A 181 0.68 -18.11 6.91
CA ASP A 181 0.39 -19.55 6.88
C ASP A 181 -1.10 -19.81 6.60
N LEU A 182 -1.96 -18.88 7.04
CA LEU A 182 -3.40 -18.94 6.80
C LEU A 182 -3.79 -18.49 5.38
N LEU A 183 -3.23 -17.38 4.90
CA LEU A 183 -3.57 -16.82 3.59
C LEU A 183 -2.84 -17.50 2.42
N GLY A 184 -1.69 -18.12 2.71
CA GLY A 184 -0.88 -18.85 1.75
C GLY A 184 0.03 -17.99 0.87
N ASP A 185 1.02 -18.64 0.26
CA ASP A 185 2.00 -17.98 -0.61
C ASP A 185 1.36 -17.42 -1.90
N ASP A 186 0.26 -17.99 -2.37
CA ASP A 186 -0.49 -17.51 -3.54
C ASP A 186 -1.05 -16.09 -3.32
N TRP A 187 -1.59 -15.82 -2.13
CA TRP A 187 -2.07 -14.49 -1.77
C TRP A 187 -0.91 -13.49 -1.78
N VAL A 188 0.23 -13.85 -1.19
CA VAL A 188 1.44 -13.02 -1.16
C VAL A 188 1.94 -12.74 -2.58
N GLN A 189 2.02 -13.77 -3.43
CA GLN A 189 2.52 -13.62 -4.79
C GLN A 189 1.58 -12.76 -5.64
N ARG A 190 0.26 -12.94 -5.52
CA ARG A 190 -0.74 -12.12 -6.21
C ARG A 190 -0.57 -10.65 -5.87
N HIS A 191 -0.48 -10.30 -4.57
CA HIS A 191 -0.36 -8.92 -4.15
C HIS A 191 1.02 -8.31 -4.50
N ARG A 192 2.11 -9.09 -4.47
CA ARG A 192 3.40 -8.62 -5.02
C ARG A 192 3.31 -8.25 -6.50
N ARG A 193 2.56 -9.02 -7.30
CA ARG A 193 2.33 -8.67 -8.72
C ARG A 193 1.57 -7.36 -8.85
N ILE A 194 0.58 -7.10 -8.00
CA ILE A 194 -0.17 -5.83 -7.97
C ILE A 194 0.76 -4.65 -7.61
N VAL A 195 1.62 -4.81 -6.60
CA VAL A 195 2.66 -3.81 -6.25
C VAL A 195 3.53 -3.50 -7.48
N GLN A 196 4.01 -4.53 -8.18
CA GLN A 196 4.82 -4.35 -9.39
C GLN A 196 4.05 -3.67 -10.53
N GLN A 197 2.76 -3.99 -10.70
CA GLN A 197 1.90 -3.33 -11.69
C GLN A 197 1.79 -1.83 -11.42
N HIS A 198 1.58 -1.44 -10.15
CA HIS A 198 1.56 -0.03 -9.79
C HIS A 198 2.91 0.66 -9.97
N ALA A 199 4.02 0.01 -9.61
CA ALA A 199 5.37 0.53 -9.87
C ALA A 199 5.60 0.78 -11.39
N ASN A 200 5.20 -0.18 -12.23
CA ASN A 200 5.30 -0.06 -13.68
C ASN A 200 4.42 1.07 -14.24
N GLN A 201 3.19 1.22 -13.72
CA GLN A 201 2.28 2.25 -14.17
C GLN A 201 2.72 3.65 -13.70
N TYR A 202 3.21 3.80 -12.47
CA TYR A 202 3.89 5.01 -12.02
C TYR A 202 5.02 5.37 -12.99
N LYS A 203 5.92 4.41 -13.30
CA LYS A 203 7.06 4.64 -14.19
C LYS A 203 6.60 5.13 -15.56
N ARG A 204 5.61 4.44 -16.14
CA ARG A 204 5.04 4.78 -17.44
C ARG A 204 4.43 6.17 -17.45
N ILE A 205 3.62 6.55 -16.46
CA ILE A 205 2.94 7.84 -16.43
C ILE A 205 3.93 8.98 -16.15
N ALA A 206 4.75 8.83 -15.11
CA ALA A 206 5.65 9.89 -14.66
C ALA A 206 6.74 10.20 -15.69
N TRP A 207 7.30 9.17 -16.33
CA TRP A 207 8.52 9.32 -17.14
C TRP A 207 8.26 9.28 -18.66
N ALA A 208 7.05 9.01 -19.14
CA ALA A 208 6.79 8.95 -20.58
C ALA A 208 7.12 10.26 -21.31
N LYS A 209 6.68 11.41 -20.78
CA LYS A 209 6.87 12.72 -21.45
C LYS A 209 8.35 13.11 -21.57
N ILE A 210 9.11 12.90 -20.49
CA ILE A 210 10.55 13.20 -20.48
C ILE A 210 11.33 12.24 -21.37
N LEU A 211 10.99 10.95 -21.41
CA LEU A 211 11.60 10.00 -22.34
C LEU A 211 11.28 10.33 -23.80
N GLN A 212 10.08 10.86 -24.10
CA GLN A 212 9.74 11.36 -25.44
C GLN A 212 10.58 12.57 -25.86
N SER A 213 11.01 13.41 -24.91
CA SER A 213 11.93 14.53 -25.21
C SER A 213 13.32 14.04 -25.66
N LEU A 214 13.71 12.84 -25.23
CA LEU A 214 14.97 12.17 -25.59
C LEU A 214 14.83 11.21 -26.79
N SER A 215 13.64 11.10 -27.39
CA SER A 215 13.41 10.25 -28.55
C SER A 215 13.86 10.90 -29.85
N ILE A 216 14.34 10.07 -30.77
CA ILE A 216 14.72 10.46 -32.14
C ILE A 216 13.48 10.64 -33.04
N GLN A 217 12.33 10.12 -32.60
CA GLN A 217 11.09 10.14 -33.38
C GLN A 217 10.54 11.59 -33.46
N GLY A 218 10.45 12.10 -34.69
CA GLY A 218 10.09 13.50 -34.96
C GLY A 218 11.27 14.47 -35.11
N LEU A 219 12.52 13.97 -35.12
CA LEU A 219 13.71 14.77 -35.42
C LEU A 219 14.00 14.88 -36.93
N THR A 220 13.46 13.97 -37.75
CA THR A 220 13.59 14.00 -39.21
C THR A 220 12.48 14.85 -39.82
N SER A 221 12.83 16.02 -40.35
CA SER A 221 11.91 16.85 -41.13
C SER A 221 11.50 16.09 -42.40
N SER A 222 10.24 15.66 -42.50
CA SER A 222 9.62 15.33 -43.78
C SER A 222 9.39 16.63 -44.55
N GLY A 223 10.39 17.07 -45.31
CA GLY A 223 10.25 18.22 -46.20
C GLY A 223 11.58 18.80 -46.68
N GLY A 224 11.91 18.56 -47.94
CA GLY A 224 12.85 19.39 -48.70
C GLY A 224 14.02 18.64 -49.35
N SER A 225 13.91 18.42 -50.66
CA SER A 225 14.98 18.00 -51.56
C SER A 225 16.17 18.97 -51.57
N GLY A 226 17.40 18.47 -51.67
CA GLY A 226 18.52 19.26 -52.17
C GLY A 226 19.91 18.77 -51.77
N SER A 227 20.65 18.27 -52.76
CA SER A 227 22.12 18.07 -52.79
C SER A 227 22.70 16.81 -52.14
N VAL A 228 22.99 15.84 -53.01
CA VAL A 228 24.11 14.90 -52.87
C VAL A 228 25.41 15.71 -52.87
N GLY A 229 26.00 15.86 -51.68
CA GLY A 229 27.39 16.27 -51.50
C GLY A 229 28.13 15.11 -50.83
N ALA A 230 29.05 14.50 -51.58
CA ALA A 230 29.97 13.51 -51.05
C ALA A 230 30.87 14.18 -50.01
N ASP A 231 30.74 13.78 -48.75
CA ASP A 231 31.85 13.53 -47.83
C ASP A 231 31.31 12.90 -46.54
N GLY A 232 31.95 11.82 -46.11
CA GLY A 232 31.52 10.96 -45.03
C GLY A 232 31.51 11.66 -43.67
N GLN A 233 30.35 12.17 -43.27
CA GLN A 233 30.07 12.43 -41.86
C GLN A 233 28.58 12.24 -41.60
N ASN A 234 28.25 11.38 -40.62
CA ASN A 234 26.89 11.03 -40.20
C ASN A 234 26.13 12.24 -39.62
N SER A 235 25.85 13.26 -40.42
CA SER A 235 24.93 14.33 -40.04
C SER A 235 23.52 13.79 -40.20
N SER A 236 22.96 13.24 -39.11
CA SER A 236 21.51 13.09 -39.01
C SER A 236 20.90 14.43 -39.41
N GLY A 237 20.03 14.47 -40.43
CA GLY A 237 19.40 15.67 -40.99
C GLY A 237 18.44 16.40 -40.02
N VAL A 238 18.84 16.49 -38.76
CA VAL A 238 18.14 17.04 -37.62
C VAL A 238 18.67 18.44 -37.39
N SER A 239 17.78 19.42 -37.38
CA SER A 239 18.16 20.81 -37.13
C SER A 239 18.69 21.00 -35.71
N ARG A 240 19.80 21.74 -35.59
CA ARG A 240 20.39 22.20 -34.31
C ARG A 240 19.36 22.90 -33.41
N ALA A 241 18.43 23.65 -34.01
CA ALA A 241 17.38 24.35 -33.26
C ALA A 241 16.44 23.36 -32.56
N VAL A 242 16.11 22.24 -33.22
CA VAL A 242 15.25 21.20 -32.66
C VAL A 242 15.94 20.48 -31.50
N VAL A 243 17.23 20.17 -31.61
CA VAL A 243 18.01 19.57 -30.51
C VAL A 243 18.05 20.49 -29.29
N LYS A 244 18.29 21.79 -29.49
CA LYS A 244 18.30 22.79 -28.41
C LYS A 244 16.96 22.88 -27.70
N GLU A 245 15.85 22.84 -28.45
CA GLU A 245 14.51 22.87 -27.89
C GLU A 245 14.19 21.60 -27.08
N ARG A 246 14.57 20.42 -27.60
CA ARG A 246 14.41 19.14 -26.87
C ARG A 246 15.16 19.14 -25.54
N LEU A 247 16.40 19.62 -25.52
CA LEU A 247 17.19 19.75 -24.28
C LEU A 247 16.56 20.74 -23.29
N ARG A 248 16.01 21.86 -23.78
CA ARG A 248 15.28 22.82 -22.93
C ARG A 248 14.04 22.18 -22.31
N ILE A 249 13.24 21.46 -23.10
CA ILE A 249 12.05 20.73 -22.63
C ILE A 249 12.45 19.67 -21.60
N PHE A 250 13.50 18.88 -21.89
CA PHE A 250 14.03 17.88 -20.97
C PHE A 250 14.39 18.49 -19.62
N ASN A 251 15.20 19.57 -19.62
CA ASN A 251 15.64 20.21 -18.38
C ASN A 251 14.45 20.69 -17.55
N ALA A 252 13.49 21.38 -18.18
CA ALA A 252 12.29 21.87 -17.48
C ALA A 252 11.43 20.72 -16.91
N GLN A 253 11.25 19.64 -17.68
CA GLN A 253 10.48 18.48 -17.22
C GLN A 253 11.18 17.72 -16.10
N PHE A 254 12.51 17.60 -16.16
CA PHE A 254 13.29 16.94 -15.11
C PHE A 254 13.26 17.75 -13.81
N GLU A 255 13.45 19.08 -13.89
CA GLU A 255 13.36 19.99 -12.74
C GLU A 255 11.98 19.90 -12.06
N GLU A 256 10.89 19.92 -12.85
CA GLU A 256 9.53 19.77 -12.33
C GLU A 256 9.32 18.40 -11.65
N LEU A 257 9.80 17.31 -12.28
CA LEU A 257 9.68 15.96 -11.72
C LEU A 257 10.47 15.83 -10.43
N HIS A 258 11.73 16.28 -10.41
CA HIS A 258 12.60 16.22 -9.23
C HIS A 258 12.01 17.05 -8.08
N GLN A 259 11.61 18.30 -8.33
CA GLN A 259 11.01 19.16 -7.32
C GLN A 259 9.74 18.53 -6.71
N LYS A 260 8.92 17.90 -7.52
CA LYS A 260 7.67 17.28 -7.07
C LYS A 260 7.91 15.96 -6.32
N GLN A 261 8.73 15.07 -6.87
CA GLN A 261 8.84 13.69 -6.39
C GLN A 261 9.84 13.50 -5.25
N THR A 262 10.72 14.48 -5.01
CA THR A 262 11.49 14.57 -3.75
C THR A 262 10.58 14.83 -2.54
N GLN A 263 9.39 15.41 -2.75
CA GLN A 263 8.39 15.65 -1.70
C GLN A 263 7.48 14.44 -1.46
N TRP A 264 7.51 13.43 -2.33
CA TRP A 264 6.77 12.19 -2.15
C TRP A 264 7.55 11.25 -1.24
N THR A 265 6.88 10.23 -0.69
CA THR A 265 7.51 9.32 0.28
C THR A 265 7.25 7.88 -0.12
N VAL A 266 8.32 7.07 -0.18
CA VAL A 266 8.25 5.60 -0.22
C VAL A 266 8.92 5.09 1.05
N PRO A 267 8.14 4.71 2.09
CA PRO A 267 8.70 4.40 3.41
C PRO A 267 9.61 3.17 3.45
N ASP A 268 9.37 2.19 2.57
CA ASP A 268 10.17 0.98 2.50
C ASP A 268 11.42 1.22 1.66
N SER A 269 12.60 1.13 2.29
CA SER A 269 13.88 1.44 1.66
C SER A 269 14.19 0.53 0.46
N GLU A 270 13.92 -0.77 0.56
CA GLU A 270 14.17 -1.71 -0.54
C GLU A 270 13.27 -1.42 -1.74
N LEU A 271 11.98 -1.16 -1.50
CA LEU A 271 11.04 -0.76 -2.55
C LEU A 271 11.46 0.57 -3.19
N ARG A 272 11.88 1.54 -2.38
CA ARG A 272 12.33 2.86 -2.83
C ARG A 272 13.57 2.75 -3.73
N GLU A 273 14.60 2.04 -3.29
CA GLU A 273 15.81 1.84 -4.08
C GLU A 273 15.50 1.08 -5.38
N SER A 274 14.68 0.03 -5.32
CA SER A 274 14.23 -0.70 -6.51
C SER A 274 13.53 0.22 -7.51
N LEU A 275 12.68 1.13 -7.04
CA LEU A 275 11.99 2.09 -7.91
C LEU A 275 12.95 3.11 -8.53
N ARG A 276 13.90 3.63 -7.74
CA ARG A 276 14.96 4.55 -8.22
C ARG A 276 15.80 3.89 -9.32
N LEU A 277 16.26 2.67 -9.09
CA LEU A 277 17.01 1.88 -10.06
C LEU A 277 16.19 1.65 -11.34
N ALA A 278 14.92 1.25 -11.22
CA ALA A 278 14.06 0.99 -12.37
C ALA A 278 13.79 2.24 -13.25
N VAL A 279 13.87 3.44 -12.65
CA VAL A 279 13.81 4.72 -13.37
C VAL A 279 15.17 5.06 -14.01
N ALA A 280 16.27 4.90 -13.27
CA ALA A 280 17.62 5.13 -13.77
C ALA A 280 17.95 4.27 -14.99
N GLU A 281 17.56 2.99 -14.95
CA GLU A 281 17.72 2.01 -16.03
C GLU A 281 17.06 2.43 -17.35
N VAL A 282 16.02 3.25 -17.32
CA VAL A 282 15.35 3.75 -18.54
C VAL A 282 15.82 5.15 -18.93
N LEU A 283 16.07 6.03 -17.95
CA LEU A 283 16.41 7.43 -18.19
C LEU A 283 17.87 7.59 -18.63
N LEU A 284 18.81 6.99 -17.89
CA LEU A 284 20.24 7.21 -18.10
C LEU A 284 20.72 6.71 -19.47
N PRO A 285 20.33 5.50 -19.94
CA PRO A 285 20.72 5.06 -21.29
C PRO A 285 20.14 5.95 -22.39
N ALA A 286 18.87 6.39 -22.25
CA ALA A 286 18.23 7.29 -23.20
C ALA A 286 18.96 8.65 -23.25
N TYR A 287 19.28 9.21 -22.09
CA TYR A 287 19.99 10.48 -21.98
C TYR A 287 21.41 10.40 -22.56
N ARG A 288 22.20 9.39 -22.15
CA ARG A 288 23.56 9.16 -22.66
C ARG A 288 23.57 8.99 -24.18
N SER A 289 22.62 8.23 -24.72
CA SER A 289 22.48 8.04 -26.17
C SER A 289 22.16 9.36 -26.90
N PHE A 290 21.23 10.15 -26.36
CA PHE A 290 20.85 11.44 -26.93
C PHE A 290 22.03 12.43 -26.93
N ILE A 291 22.73 12.57 -25.80
CA ILE A 291 23.89 13.46 -25.67
C ILE A 291 25.05 13.00 -26.56
N LYS A 292 25.36 11.69 -26.60
CA LYS A 292 26.41 11.16 -27.47
C LYS A 292 26.14 11.47 -28.95
N ARG A 293 24.88 11.42 -29.37
CA ARG A 293 24.49 11.62 -30.77
C ARG A 293 24.40 13.10 -31.16
N PHE A 294 23.88 13.95 -30.29
CA PHE A 294 23.55 15.34 -30.63
C PHE A 294 24.32 16.40 -29.85
N GLY A 295 25.11 16.01 -28.84
CA GLY A 295 25.85 16.93 -27.97
C GLY A 295 26.81 17.83 -28.75
N LEU A 296 27.58 17.25 -29.68
CA LEU A 296 28.51 17.98 -30.54
C LEU A 296 27.81 19.01 -31.46
N LEU A 297 26.54 18.82 -31.82
CA LEU A 297 25.79 19.80 -32.62
C LEU A 297 25.48 21.07 -31.83
N VAL A 298 25.46 20.99 -30.50
CA VAL A 298 25.17 22.10 -29.59
C VAL A 298 26.47 22.77 -29.07
N ASP A 299 27.60 22.10 -29.25
CA ASP A 299 28.92 22.47 -28.75
C ASP A 299 29.70 23.42 -29.69
N ASN A 300 29.24 24.67 -29.78
CA ASN A 300 30.00 25.76 -30.43
C ASN A 300 30.55 26.77 -29.39
N GLY A 301 31.05 26.28 -28.25
CA GLY A 301 31.76 27.08 -27.24
C GLY A 301 30.87 27.65 -26.13
N LYS A 302 30.61 28.96 -26.11
CA LYS A 302 30.14 29.73 -24.93
C LYS A 302 28.71 29.44 -24.41
N SER A 303 27.95 28.52 -25.03
CA SER A 303 26.56 28.23 -24.66
C SER A 303 26.27 26.78 -24.27
N LEU A 304 27.29 25.93 -24.08
CA LEU A 304 27.11 24.50 -23.82
C LEU A 304 26.31 24.24 -22.53
N GLN A 305 26.72 24.86 -21.42
CA GLN A 305 26.05 24.75 -20.12
C GLN A 305 24.62 25.30 -20.09
N LYS A 306 24.24 26.13 -21.06
CA LYS A 306 22.87 26.66 -21.16
C LYS A 306 21.87 25.55 -21.57
N TYR A 307 22.33 24.58 -22.35
CA TYR A 307 21.47 23.53 -22.91
C TYR A 307 21.73 22.16 -22.29
N ILE A 308 22.99 21.76 -22.12
CA ILE A 308 23.38 20.54 -21.41
C ILE A 308 23.66 20.94 -19.96
N ARG A 309 22.60 20.91 -19.13
CA ARG A 309 22.67 21.33 -17.71
C ARG A 309 23.18 20.24 -16.78
N TYR A 310 23.02 18.98 -17.18
CA TYR A 310 23.27 17.81 -16.34
C TYR A 310 24.20 16.85 -17.07
N THR A 311 25.13 16.27 -16.36
CA THR A 311 25.81 15.04 -16.77
C THR A 311 24.93 13.83 -16.46
N ALA A 312 25.29 12.65 -16.96
CA ALA A 312 24.55 11.43 -16.61
C ALA A 312 24.70 11.12 -15.10
N GLU A 313 25.86 11.44 -14.55
CA GLU A 313 26.21 11.29 -13.15
C GLU A 313 25.42 12.26 -12.26
N ASP A 314 25.22 13.51 -12.70
CA ASP A 314 24.35 14.47 -11.99
C ASP A 314 22.90 13.97 -11.93
N LEU A 315 22.38 13.44 -13.05
CA LEU A 315 21.02 12.88 -13.09
C LEU A 315 20.90 11.66 -12.18
N GLU A 316 21.90 10.78 -12.16
CA GLU A 316 21.94 9.61 -11.29
C GLU A 316 21.93 10.00 -9.81
N HIS A 317 22.75 10.98 -9.42
CA HIS A 317 22.73 11.54 -8.07
C HIS A 317 21.35 12.12 -7.70
N MET A 318 20.79 12.96 -8.58
CA MET A 318 19.48 13.57 -8.33
C MET A 318 18.33 12.55 -8.27
N LEU A 319 18.39 11.45 -9.02
CA LEU A 319 17.45 10.34 -8.91
C LEU A 319 17.52 9.66 -7.54
N GLY A 320 18.71 9.61 -6.93
CA GLY A 320 18.92 9.12 -5.57
C GLY A 320 18.21 9.94 -4.48
N GLU A 321 17.70 11.13 -4.78
CA GLU A 321 16.98 11.99 -3.83
C GLU A 321 15.46 11.78 -3.85
N PHE A 322 14.93 11.05 -4.84
CA PHE A 322 13.48 10.89 -5.03
C PHE A 322 12.85 10.07 -3.90
N PHE A 323 11.66 10.44 -3.44
CA PHE A 323 10.89 9.66 -2.46
C PHE A 323 11.43 9.61 -1.02
N GLU A 324 12.37 10.49 -0.65
CA GLU A 324 12.78 10.66 0.76
C GLU A 324 11.70 11.35 1.62
N GLY A 325 10.77 12.05 0.97
CA GLY A 325 9.79 12.91 1.64
C GLY A 325 10.41 14.22 2.11
N LYS A 326 9.58 15.08 2.72
CA LYS A 326 10.13 16.23 3.44
C LYS A 326 10.92 15.72 4.63
N VAL A 327 12.24 15.98 4.65
CA VAL A 327 13.02 15.90 5.89
C VAL A 327 12.27 16.75 6.91
N ALA A 328 11.68 16.11 7.92
CA ALA A 328 11.11 16.82 9.05
C ALA A 328 12.30 17.53 9.71
N ILE A 329 12.45 18.83 9.46
CA ILE A 329 13.32 19.68 10.27
C ILE A 329 12.80 19.47 11.69
N PRO A 330 13.60 18.93 12.63
CA PRO A 330 13.15 18.79 14.01
C PRO A 330 12.75 20.18 14.51
N ALA A 331 11.46 20.36 14.80
CA ALA A 331 11.03 21.56 15.50
C ALA A 331 11.69 21.53 16.90
N ASN A 332 12.40 22.61 17.23
CA ASN A 332 13.16 22.89 18.46
C ASN A 332 14.56 22.27 18.58
N ASP A 333 15.58 23.07 18.24
CA ASP A 333 16.70 23.30 19.15
C ASP A 333 16.44 24.63 19.89
N PRO A 334 16.07 24.63 21.18
CA PRO A 334 15.84 25.84 21.95
C PRO A 334 17.16 26.43 22.46
N ARG A 335 18.09 26.75 21.55
CA ARG A 335 19.32 27.50 21.83
C ARG A 335 19.66 28.47 20.69
N ARG A 336 18.83 29.49 20.51
CA ARG A 336 19.25 30.84 20.09
C ARG A 336 18.37 31.89 20.72
#